data_AF-K9Q970-F1
#
_entry.id   AF-K9Q970-F1
#
_cell.length_a   1.000
_cell.length_b   1.000
_cell.length_c   1.000
_cell.angle_alpha   90.00
_cell.angle_beta   90.00
_cell.angle_gamma   90.00
#
_symmetry.space_group_name_H-M   'P 1'
#
loop_
_entity.id
_entity.type
_entity.pdbx_description
1 polymer ?
#
loop_
_entity_poly.entity_id
_entity_poly.type
_entity_poly.pdbx_seq_one_letter_code
_entity_poly.pdbx_strand_id
1 'polypeptide(L)'
;MTELTLRLQQGETETTVTVNQDEFTIGRLPECDLYLPFGGVSRKHALLRKKANGAWAIEDLGSKNGTQVNQSFVTATRDLQHGDIIWLGNVSLVVLLVNPAMQVKTQHAEVSDSAEQRTILRNVEQLQQQWIAADSHDDDITTKNKSIARLKDLVDIAKNLCAAASIEEIFSQVQQVVFRYLDSIDRLALLIDVNGCNHLELVNAGTRNAAEKKYLAADGSWISRSICQKVFEEKVAIQTADTHKDERFSGEHSILVKGIRSAMAVPLWDENKVVGVLYADAHLSSYHWADDGEEELSFFSALANLVASSVQRWLLVEKLKTEEVIRHRLERYHSPAVVQQLISVGGLPDGRLPTTESEISIVFADLVGFTALSERLTPKAIAQLLNNLFEEMLQEVFGYGGTLDKYIGDCIMAFFGAPEPLVDHADRATAAAKGMLTRLQHLNAKGFWEEPLQLRIAINSGKAVVGDVGSSQRVDYTALGATINLAARMEAVCPPGECVISEATYQILTDSSDFQEMGDHRFKGIDRLVKIYQTNMS
;
A
#
# COMPACT_ATOMS: atom_id res chain seq x y z
N MET A 1 0.59 32.78 57.20
CA MET A 1 1.60 31.71 57.01
C MET A 1 1.39 31.14 55.63
N THR A 2 2.46 30.88 54.88
CA THR A 2 2.35 30.32 53.52
C THR A 2 1.97 28.85 53.60
N GLU A 3 0.79 28.52 53.11
CA GLU A 3 0.28 27.15 53.09
C GLU A 3 0.80 26.46 51.82
N LEU A 4 1.40 25.27 51.97
CA LEU A 4 1.93 24.50 50.85
C LEU A 4 0.95 23.38 50.51
N THR A 5 0.51 23.36 49.26
CA THR A 5 -0.24 22.25 48.68
C THR A 5 0.58 21.66 47.54
N LEU A 6 0.72 20.33 47.55
CA LEU A 6 1.34 19.59 46.47
C LEU A 6 0.25 19.06 45.56
N ARG A 7 0.37 19.32 44.27
CA ARG A 7 -0.56 18.79 43.28
C ARG A 7 0.09 17.61 42.58
N LEU A 8 -0.45 16.44 42.85
CA LEU A 8 0.00 15.17 42.30
C LEU A 8 -0.97 14.71 41.22
N GLN A 9 -0.44 14.47 40.03
CA GLN A 9 -1.23 13.98 38.91
C GLN A 9 -0.96 12.48 38.73
N GLN A 10 -1.93 11.65 39.14
CA GLN A 10 -1.90 10.19 38.95
C GLN A 10 -3.00 9.81 37.96
N GLY A 11 -2.63 9.64 36.69
CA GLY A 11 -3.61 9.35 35.64
C GLY A 11 -4.69 10.44 35.57
N GLU A 12 -5.95 10.06 35.73
CA GLU A 12 -7.09 10.98 35.67
C GLU A 12 -7.38 11.75 36.96
N THR A 13 -6.87 11.27 38.09
CA THR A 13 -7.09 11.87 39.41
C THR A 13 -6.02 12.90 39.72
N GLU A 14 -6.44 14.15 39.80
CA GLU A 14 -5.66 15.21 40.42
C GLU A 14 -5.87 15.13 41.93
N THR A 15 -4.81 14.80 42.66
CA THR A 15 -4.85 14.77 44.12
C THR A 15 -4.02 15.93 44.65
N THR A 16 -4.71 16.86 45.30
CA THR A 16 -4.05 17.92 46.06
C THR A 16 -3.80 17.43 47.48
N VAL A 17 -2.55 17.44 47.89
CA VAL A 17 -2.12 17.05 49.23
C VAL A 17 -1.64 18.30 49.95
N THR A 18 -2.39 18.73 50.95
CA THR A 18 -1.98 19.84 51.81
C THR A 18 -0.88 19.37 52.76
N VAL A 19 0.24 20.09 52.78
CA VAL A 19 1.35 19.81 53.68
C VAL A 19 1.00 20.38 55.05
N ASN A 20 0.57 19.52 55.95
CA ASN A 20 -0.04 19.86 57.25
C ASN A 20 0.95 19.88 58.43
N GLN A 21 2.23 19.61 58.19
CA GLN A 21 3.27 19.52 59.22
C GLN A 21 4.60 20.08 58.71
N ASP A 22 5.43 20.60 59.61
CA ASP A 22 6.66 21.33 59.26
C ASP A 22 7.75 20.44 58.65
N GLU A 23 7.70 19.12 58.87
CA GLU A 23 8.52 18.12 58.18
C GLU A 23 7.62 17.09 57.51
N PHE A 24 7.70 16.96 56.18
CA PHE A 24 6.77 16.15 55.40
C PHE A 24 7.52 15.25 54.40
N THR A 25 7.48 13.94 54.63
CA THR A 25 8.26 12.93 53.94
C THR A 25 7.50 12.37 52.74
N ILE A 26 8.18 12.25 51.60
CA ILE A 26 7.62 11.69 50.37
C ILE A 26 8.39 10.41 50.01
N GLY A 27 7.67 9.32 49.73
CA GLY A 27 8.34 8.06 49.39
C GLY A 27 7.40 6.89 49.10
N ARG A 28 8.02 5.76 48.73
CA ARG A 28 7.32 4.52 48.33
C ARG A 28 6.91 3.64 49.51
N LEU A 29 7.30 3.96 50.75
CA LEU A 29 6.82 3.23 51.92
C LEU A 29 5.53 3.86 52.44
N PRO A 30 4.54 3.06 52.89
CA PRO A 30 3.29 3.56 53.48
C PRO A 30 3.48 4.44 54.73
N GLU A 31 4.66 4.40 55.34
CA GLU A 31 5.06 5.23 56.47
C GLU A 31 5.45 6.69 56.10
N CYS A 32 5.52 7.01 54.80
CA CYS A 32 5.77 8.38 54.35
C CYS A 32 4.46 9.19 54.36
N ASP A 33 4.56 10.48 54.73
CA ASP A 33 3.41 11.39 54.79
C ASP A 33 2.71 11.55 53.43
N LEU A 34 3.48 11.50 52.34
CA LEU A 34 2.96 11.26 50.99
C LEU A 34 3.48 9.92 50.45
N TYR A 35 2.58 8.94 50.47
CA TYR A 35 2.80 7.59 49.95
C TYR A 35 2.64 7.54 48.42
N LEU A 36 3.73 7.23 47.71
CA LEU A 36 3.79 7.12 46.25
C LEU A 36 4.28 5.72 45.82
N PRO A 37 3.38 4.76 45.54
CA PRO A 37 3.72 3.35 45.28
C PRO A 37 4.38 3.07 43.91
N PHE A 38 5.14 4.00 43.34
CA PHE A 38 5.68 3.89 41.98
C PHE A 38 7.12 3.39 41.94
N GLY A 39 7.44 2.51 40.98
CA GLY A 39 8.77 1.88 40.87
C GLY A 39 9.95 2.86 40.72
N GLY A 40 9.71 4.06 40.20
CA GLY A 40 10.70 5.15 40.10
C GLY A 40 10.96 5.90 41.41
N VAL A 41 10.18 5.65 42.48
CA VAL A 41 10.27 6.35 43.76
C VAL A 41 10.98 5.49 44.82
N SER A 42 12.00 6.06 45.47
CA SER A 42 12.70 5.44 46.61
C SER A 42 11.80 5.24 47.84
N ARG A 43 12.19 4.32 48.73
CA ARG A 43 11.46 4.00 49.96
C ARG A 43 11.16 5.25 50.81
N LYS A 44 12.20 6.05 51.07
CA LYS A 44 12.10 7.46 51.50
C LYS A 44 12.84 8.25 50.43
N HIS A 45 12.16 9.13 49.70
CA HIS A 45 12.69 9.77 48.50
C HIS A 45 13.15 11.19 48.79
N ALA A 46 12.27 12.01 49.35
CA ALA A 46 12.54 13.42 49.62
C ALA A 46 11.84 13.87 50.90
N LEU A 47 12.35 14.93 51.51
CA LEU A 47 11.80 15.58 52.69
C LEU A 47 11.49 17.04 52.36
N LEU A 48 10.26 17.46 52.64
CA LEU A 48 9.88 18.86 52.67
C LEU A 48 10.02 19.41 54.08
N ARG A 49 10.67 20.55 54.22
CA ARG A 49 10.86 21.23 55.51
C ARG A 49 10.42 22.69 55.43
N LYS A 50 9.63 23.11 56.41
CA LYS A 50 9.27 24.52 56.62
C LYS A 50 10.39 25.23 57.37
N LYS A 51 10.89 26.33 56.82
CA LYS A 51 11.91 27.18 57.43
C LYS A 51 11.28 28.16 58.43
N ALA A 52 12.08 28.66 59.38
CA ALA A 52 11.63 29.64 60.38
C ALA A 52 11.06 30.94 59.79
N ASN A 53 11.42 31.27 58.55
CA ASN A 53 10.90 32.42 57.80
C ASN A 53 9.56 32.13 57.07
N GLY A 54 9.00 30.92 57.23
CA GLY A 54 7.75 30.50 56.59
C GLY A 54 7.88 30.01 55.15
N ALA A 55 9.09 29.94 54.58
CA ALA A 55 9.35 29.33 53.28
C ALA A 55 9.43 27.81 53.37
N TRP A 56 9.17 27.12 52.26
CA TRP A 56 9.30 25.67 52.15
C TRP A 56 10.53 25.31 51.35
N ALA A 57 11.23 24.26 51.77
CA ALA A 57 12.38 23.72 51.06
C ALA A 57 12.26 22.21 50.91
N ILE A 58 12.89 21.65 49.88
CA ILE A 58 12.99 20.22 49.63
C ILE A 58 14.43 19.74 49.74
N GLU A 59 14.61 18.54 50.28
CA GLU A 59 15.87 17.82 50.38
C GLU A 59 15.71 16.39 49.87
N ASP A 60 16.69 15.89 49.13
CA ASP A 60 16.74 14.50 48.68
C ASP A 60 17.29 13.60 49.81
N LEU A 61 16.63 12.48 50.08
CA LEU A 61 17.00 11.53 51.15
C LEU A 61 17.90 10.38 50.65
N GLY A 62 18.79 10.66 49.69
CA GLY A 62 19.66 9.65 49.06
C GLY A 62 18.89 8.73 48.10
N SER A 63 17.98 9.31 47.33
CA SER A 63 17.11 8.57 46.42
C SER A 63 17.92 7.95 45.25
N LYS A 64 17.45 6.82 44.71
CA LYS A 64 18.17 6.09 43.65
C LYS A 64 18.17 6.86 42.31
N ASN A 65 17.10 7.60 42.03
CA ASN A 65 16.90 8.32 40.77
C ASN A 65 17.09 9.84 40.91
N GLY A 66 17.38 10.33 42.12
CA GLY A 66 17.49 11.75 42.43
C GLY A 66 16.15 12.48 42.46
N THR A 67 16.05 13.50 43.30
CA THR A 67 15.00 14.51 43.29
C THR A 67 15.43 15.66 42.38
N GLN A 68 14.57 16.14 41.49
CA GLN A 68 14.82 17.34 40.70
C GLN A 68 13.77 18.41 40.97
N VAL A 69 14.15 19.68 40.90
CA VAL A 69 13.23 20.82 40.87
C VAL A 69 13.52 21.62 39.60
N ASN A 70 12.51 21.78 38.75
CA ASN A 70 12.60 22.46 37.45
C ASN A 70 13.82 21.96 36.64
N GLN A 71 13.90 20.65 36.43
CA GLN A 71 14.96 19.94 35.67
C GLN A 71 16.38 19.99 36.27
N SER A 72 16.55 20.53 37.48
CA SER A 72 17.85 20.57 38.18
C SER A 72 17.82 19.70 39.43
N PHE A 73 18.80 18.81 39.58
CA PHE A 73 18.91 17.89 40.72
C PHE A 73 19.11 18.64 42.05
N VAL A 74 18.41 18.17 43.08
CA VAL A 74 18.52 18.65 44.46
C VAL A 74 19.70 17.94 45.12
N THR A 75 20.88 18.56 45.06
CA THR A 75 22.11 18.05 45.70
C THR A 75 22.33 18.59 47.12
N ALA A 76 21.61 19.66 47.47
CA ALA A 76 21.51 20.25 48.80
C ALA A 76 20.09 20.81 48.98
N THR A 77 19.66 21.06 50.22
CA THR A 77 18.33 21.62 50.54
C THR A 77 18.03 22.85 49.67
N ARG A 78 16.93 22.81 48.92
CA ARG A 78 16.54 23.83 47.95
C ARG A 78 15.19 24.46 48.28
N ASP A 79 15.11 25.79 48.24
CA ASP A 79 13.86 26.52 48.45
C ASP A 79 12.89 26.30 47.29
N LEU A 80 11.60 26.17 47.62
CA LEU A 80 10.51 25.98 46.68
C LEU A 80 9.75 27.29 46.45
N GLN A 81 9.40 27.52 45.18
CA GLN A 81 8.56 28.62 44.74
C GLN A 81 7.22 28.12 44.20
N HIS A 82 6.22 29.02 44.14
CA HIS A 82 4.94 28.69 43.55
C HIS A 82 5.11 28.34 42.06
N GLY A 83 4.55 27.22 41.63
CA GLY A 83 4.66 26.72 40.27
C GLY A 83 5.85 25.79 40.03
N ASP A 84 6.75 25.60 41.01
CA ASP A 84 7.87 24.68 40.87
C ASP A 84 7.39 23.23 40.62
N ILE A 85 8.11 22.52 39.75
CA ILE A 85 7.85 21.11 39.46
C ILE A 85 8.95 20.27 40.10
N ILE A 86 8.55 19.44 41.07
CA ILE A 86 9.41 18.46 41.74
C ILE A 86 9.28 17.12 41.01
N TRP A 87 10.39 16.56 40.53
CA TRP A 87 10.46 15.21 39.97
C TRP A 87 11.07 14.24 40.98
N LEU A 88 10.40 13.10 41.17
CA LEU A 88 10.80 11.98 42.02
C LEU A 88 10.88 10.73 41.13
N GLY A 89 12.03 10.51 40.49
CA GLY A 89 12.14 9.54 39.41
C GLY A 89 11.25 9.91 38.22
N ASN A 90 10.19 9.14 37.96
CA ASN A 90 9.26 9.35 36.84
C ASN A 90 7.93 10.02 37.24
N VAL A 91 7.82 10.47 38.50
CA VAL A 91 6.62 11.13 39.06
C VAL A 91 6.92 12.60 39.24
N SER A 92 5.99 13.48 38.86
CA SER A 92 6.09 14.92 39.11
C SER A 92 5.04 15.43 40.10
N LEU A 93 5.39 16.46 40.85
CA LEU A 93 4.53 17.18 41.80
C LEU A 93 4.64 18.68 41.50
N VAL A 94 3.52 19.39 41.46
CA VAL A 94 3.51 20.86 41.30
C VAL A 94 3.34 21.53 42.67
N VAL A 95 4.17 22.53 42.95
CA VAL A 95 4.18 23.30 44.19
C VAL A 95 3.16 24.44 44.13
N LEU A 96 2.16 24.43 45.01
CA LEU A 96 1.21 25.51 45.17
C LEU A 96 1.42 26.19 46.53
N LEU A 97 1.86 27.45 46.54
CA LEU A 97 2.05 28.25 47.75
C LEU A 97 0.97 29.33 47.80
N VAL A 98 0.09 29.29 48.80
CA VAL A 98 -0.97 30.28 49.00
C VAL A 98 -0.57 31.21 50.14
N ASN A 99 -0.53 32.52 49.88
CA ASN A 99 -0.21 33.53 50.88
C ASN A 99 -1.50 34.29 51.28
N PRO A 100 -1.98 34.19 52.54
CA PRO A 100 -3.27 34.74 52.95
C PRO A 100 -3.34 36.29 52.99
N ALA A 101 -2.27 37.02 52.63
CA ALA A 101 -2.22 38.49 52.66
C ALA A 101 -2.47 39.18 51.30
N MET A 102 -2.64 38.43 50.20
CA MET A 102 -2.99 38.99 48.89
C MET A 102 -4.42 38.57 48.50
N GLN A 103 -5.41 39.18 49.13
CA GLN A 103 -6.75 39.29 48.56
C GLN A 103 -7.17 40.76 48.59
N VAL A 104 -7.84 41.20 47.50
CA VAL A 104 -8.53 42.47 47.25
C VAL A 104 -7.77 43.52 46.39
N LYS A 105 -7.92 43.43 45.05
CA LYS A 105 -8.68 44.38 44.18
C LYS A 105 -8.32 44.31 42.67
N THR A 106 -9.22 43.67 41.88
CA THR A 106 -9.75 44.10 40.56
C THR A 106 -10.74 43.02 40.11
N GLN A 107 -12.04 43.13 40.39
CA GLN A 107 -13.09 43.65 39.50
C GLN A 107 -13.04 43.14 38.04
N HIS A 108 -13.94 42.18 37.78
CA HIS A 108 -14.56 41.75 36.52
C HIS A 108 -13.66 41.32 35.36
N ALA A 109 -13.32 40.03 35.35
CA ALA A 109 -13.61 39.16 34.22
C ALA A 109 -14.17 37.87 34.78
N GLU A 110 -15.33 37.43 34.29
CA GLU A 110 -15.80 36.06 34.49
C GLU A 110 -14.74 35.13 33.90
N VAL A 111 -13.88 34.57 34.74
CA VAL A 111 -13.02 33.46 34.35
C VAL A 111 -13.86 32.22 34.54
N SER A 112 -14.43 31.75 33.43
CA SER A 112 -15.03 30.43 33.34
C SER A 112 -14.01 29.38 33.77
N ASP A 113 -14.49 28.44 34.56
CA ASP A 113 -13.84 27.21 34.96
C ASP A 113 -13.67 26.28 33.74
N SER A 114 -12.83 26.70 32.77
CA SER A 114 -12.70 26.04 31.47
C SER A 114 -11.24 26.02 30.99
N ALA A 115 -10.35 25.40 31.78
CA ALA A 115 -9.15 24.80 31.19
C ALA A 115 -9.50 23.39 30.70
N GLU A 116 -10.45 23.30 29.76
CA GLU A 116 -10.76 22.05 29.06
C GLU A 116 -9.50 21.59 28.31
N GLN A 117 -9.08 20.34 28.55
CA GLN A 117 -8.10 19.66 27.71
C GLN A 117 -8.67 19.59 26.28
N ARG A 118 -8.15 20.39 25.35
CA ARG A 118 -8.64 20.50 23.97
C ARG A 118 -7.96 19.48 23.05
N THR A 119 -8.72 18.52 22.52
CA THR A 119 -8.35 17.77 21.31
C THR A 119 -8.62 18.62 20.08
N ILE A 120 -7.61 18.80 19.23
CA ILE A 120 -7.73 19.52 17.97
C ILE A 120 -8.07 18.50 16.87
N LEU A 121 -9.29 18.62 16.36
CA LEU A 121 -9.77 17.91 15.17
C LEU A 121 -9.96 18.94 14.07
N ARG A 122 -9.25 18.76 12.96
CA ARG A 122 -9.34 19.69 11.83
C ARG A 122 -9.48 18.91 10.53
N ASN A 123 -10.33 19.45 9.66
CA ASN A 123 -10.36 19.02 8.28
C ASN A 123 -9.06 19.49 7.59
N VAL A 124 -8.44 18.58 6.85
CA VAL A 124 -7.14 18.81 6.23
C VAL A 124 -7.18 19.90 5.14
N GLU A 125 -8.30 20.06 4.43
CA GLU A 125 -8.46 21.12 3.42
C GLU A 125 -8.47 22.53 4.06
N GLN A 126 -9.04 22.66 5.26
CA GLN A 126 -9.16 23.95 5.95
C GLN A 126 -7.82 24.40 6.56
N LEU A 127 -7.03 23.46 7.12
CA LEU A 127 -5.68 23.75 7.65
C LEU A 127 -4.74 24.29 6.57
N GLN A 128 -4.84 23.78 5.35
CA GLN A 128 -4.00 24.20 4.23
C GLN A 128 -4.27 25.66 3.82
N GLN A 129 -5.55 26.06 3.76
CA GLN A 129 -5.93 27.42 3.39
C GLN A 129 -5.42 28.44 4.42
N GLN A 130 -5.43 28.08 5.71
CA GLN A 130 -4.91 28.94 6.78
C GLN A 130 -3.41 29.15 6.67
N TRP A 131 -2.65 28.11 6.30
CA TRP A 131 -1.20 28.23 6.17
C TRP A 131 -0.76 29.11 4.98
N ILE A 132 -1.50 29.04 3.86
CA ILE A 132 -1.28 29.90 2.70
C ILE A 132 -1.65 31.37 3.02
N ALA A 133 -2.61 31.60 3.93
CA ALA A 133 -3.09 32.93 4.31
C ALA A 133 -2.31 33.59 5.46
N ALA A 134 -1.56 32.83 6.26
CA ALA A 134 -0.81 33.30 7.43
C ALA A 134 0.31 34.31 7.10
N ASP A 135 0.74 34.42 5.83
CA ASP A 135 1.74 35.39 5.37
C ASP A 135 1.24 36.85 5.28
N SER A 136 -0.01 37.13 5.67
CA SER A 136 -0.66 38.44 5.49
C SER A 136 -0.74 39.32 6.75
N HIS A 137 -0.29 38.85 7.92
CA HIS A 137 -0.31 39.63 9.15
C HIS A 137 1.09 40.15 9.52
N ASP A 138 1.13 41.37 10.06
CA ASP A 138 2.34 42.16 10.28
C ASP A 138 3.16 41.62 11.47
N ASP A 139 3.84 40.49 11.27
CA ASP A 139 4.70 39.84 12.27
C ASP A 139 6.20 40.06 12.04
N ASP A 140 6.93 40.01 13.16
CA ASP A 140 8.35 40.34 13.37
C ASP A 140 9.32 39.69 12.36
N ILE A 141 10.44 40.37 12.06
CA ILE A 141 11.44 39.97 11.03
C ILE A 141 12.02 38.57 11.32
N THR A 142 12.08 38.18 12.58
CA THR A 142 12.56 36.87 13.02
C THR A 142 11.61 35.72 12.63
N THR A 143 10.30 35.94 12.66
CA THR A 143 9.25 34.95 12.29
C THR A 143 9.22 34.74 10.77
N LYS A 144 9.28 35.83 9.98
CA LYS A 144 9.35 35.74 8.50
C LYS A 144 10.57 34.96 8.01
N ASN A 145 11.73 35.14 8.63
CA ASN A 145 12.94 34.38 8.28
C ASN A 145 12.81 32.88 8.60
N LYS A 146 12.10 32.50 9.67
CA LYS A 146 11.80 31.09 9.98
C LYS A 146 10.84 30.47 8.96
N SER A 147 9.79 31.18 8.55
CA SER A 147 8.83 30.71 7.54
C SER A 147 9.50 30.49 6.18
N ILE A 148 10.36 31.43 5.75
CA ILE A 148 11.13 31.30 4.50
C ILE A 148 12.10 30.11 4.55
N ALA A 149 12.77 29.87 5.68
CA ALA A 149 13.64 28.71 5.86
C ALA A 149 12.84 27.39 5.80
N ARG A 150 11.72 27.31 6.53
CA ARG A 150 10.80 26.16 6.50
C ARG A 150 10.30 25.86 5.07
N LEU A 151 9.90 26.88 4.31
CA LEU A 151 9.46 26.73 2.91
C LEU A 151 10.58 26.23 2.00
N LYS A 152 11.78 26.78 2.12
CA LYS A 152 12.94 26.34 1.32
C LYS A 152 13.26 24.88 1.59
N ASP A 153 13.27 24.48 2.86
CA ASP A 153 13.53 23.10 3.24
C ASP A 153 12.41 22.17 2.74
N LEU A 154 11.13 22.54 2.86
CA LEU A 154 10.01 21.77 2.30
C LEU A 154 10.12 21.55 0.79
N VAL A 155 10.56 22.56 0.04
CA VAL A 155 10.80 22.43 -1.40
C VAL A 155 11.95 21.48 -1.70
N ASP A 156 13.04 21.54 -0.94
CA ASP A 156 14.17 20.64 -1.12
C ASP A 156 13.82 19.20 -0.72
N ILE A 157 12.97 19.02 0.30
CA ILE A 157 12.42 17.73 0.71
C ILE A 157 11.49 17.18 -0.36
N ALA A 158 10.57 17.98 -0.89
CA ALA A 158 9.67 17.56 -1.97
C ALA A 158 10.47 17.04 -3.19
N LYS A 159 11.57 17.72 -3.55
CA LYS A 159 12.48 17.25 -4.62
C LYS A 159 13.13 15.91 -4.28
N ASN A 160 13.61 15.75 -3.05
CA ASN A 160 14.27 14.52 -2.61
C ASN A 160 13.30 13.35 -2.44
N LEU A 161 12.05 13.60 -2.03
CA LEU A 161 11.00 12.61 -1.88
C LEU A 161 10.56 12.09 -3.26
N CYS A 162 10.53 12.97 -4.27
CA CYS A 162 10.31 12.56 -5.65
C CYS A 162 11.39 11.61 -6.19
N ALA A 163 12.63 11.71 -5.69
CA ALA A 163 13.76 10.89 -6.13
C ALA A 163 13.93 9.58 -5.33
N ALA A 164 13.21 9.39 -4.22
CA ALA A 164 13.32 8.20 -3.40
C ALA A 164 12.86 6.94 -4.14
N ALA A 165 13.69 5.89 -4.11
CA ALA A 165 13.48 4.62 -4.80
C ALA A 165 12.78 3.56 -3.94
N SER A 166 12.70 3.78 -2.62
CA SER A 166 12.09 2.84 -1.68
C SER A 166 11.27 3.53 -0.59
N ILE A 167 10.40 2.77 0.07
CA ILE A 167 9.57 3.27 1.16
C ILE A 167 10.40 3.63 2.41
N GLU A 168 11.52 2.95 2.61
CA GLU A 168 12.49 3.25 3.67
C GLU A 168 13.20 4.58 3.43
N GLU A 169 13.55 4.87 2.17
CA GLU A 169 14.15 6.16 1.80
C GLU A 169 13.15 7.31 1.98
N ILE A 170 11.90 7.11 1.54
CA ILE A 170 10.81 8.06 1.78
C ILE A 170 10.68 8.34 3.28
N PHE A 171 10.55 7.29 4.10
CA PHE A 171 10.40 7.45 5.55
C PHE A 171 11.62 8.13 6.20
N SER A 172 12.84 7.76 5.81
CA SER A 172 14.08 8.35 6.34
C SER A 172 14.13 9.85 6.10
N GLN A 173 13.75 10.31 4.90
CA GLN A 173 13.69 11.75 4.59
C GLN A 173 12.65 12.46 5.45
N VAL A 174 11.43 11.92 5.55
CA VAL A 174 10.36 12.49 6.40
C VAL A 174 10.81 12.58 7.85
N GLN A 175 11.40 11.51 8.37
CA GLN A 175 11.88 11.43 9.74
C GLN A 175 12.92 12.52 10.04
N GLN A 176 13.88 12.76 9.15
CA GLN A 176 14.88 13.81 9.32
C GLN A 176 14.26 15.21 9.42
N VAL A 177 13.17 15.44 8.70
CA VAL A 177 12.47 16.73 8.66
C VAL A 177 11.64 16.93 9.90
N VAL A 178 10.80 15.94 10.22
CA VAL A 178 9.98 15.96 11.44
C VAL A 178 10.86 16.20 12.65
N PHE A 179 11.96 15.45 12.81
CA PHE A 179 12.82 15.63 13.97
C PHE A 179 13.67 16.90 13.94
N ARG A 180 13.83 17.57 12.79
CA ARG A 180 14.54 18.85 12.72
C ARG A 180 13.66 20.04 13.12
N TYR A 181 12.37 20.02 12.78
CA TYR A 181 11.49 21.19 12.98
C TYR A 181 10.45 21.01 14.08
N LEU A 182 10.12 19.78 14.45
CA LEU A 182 9.09 19.47 15.45
C LEU A 182 9.74 18.86 16.68
N ASP A 183 10.32 19.71 17.53
CA ASP A 183 11.02 19.31 18.76
C ASP A 183 10.11 18.59 19.77
N SER A 184 8.79 18.81 19.67
CA SER A 184 7.76 18.15 20.46
C SER A 184 7.58 16.66 20.14
N ILE A 185 8.11 16.18 19.00
CA ILE A 185 7.94 14.80 18.53
C ILE A 185 9.18 13.95 18.83
N ASP A 186 8.96 12.82 19.48
CA ASP A 186 10.00 11.87 19.87
C ASP A 186 9.97 10.56 19.07
N ARG A 187 8.81 10.20 18.51
CA ARG A 187 8.63 9.00 17.70
C ARG A 187 7.74 9.28 16.51
N LEU A 188 8.03 8.61 15.40
CA LEU A 188 7.33 8.73 14.13
C LEU A 188 7.04 7.34 13.57
N ALA A 189 5.86 7.16 12.98
CA ALA A 189 5.44 5.93 12.33
C ALA A 189 4.70 6.23 11.03
N LEU A 190 4.92 5.38 10.03
CA LEU A 190 4.28 5.41 8.74
C LEU A 190 3.42 4.15 8.58
N LEU A 191 2.11 4.36 8.49
CA LEU A 191 1.13 3.29 8.28
C LEU A 191 0.51 3.43 6.91
N ILE A 192 0.35 2.33 6.17
CA ILE A 192 -0.12 2.35 4.77
C ILE A 192 -1.15 1.22 4.57
N ASP A 193 -2.19 1.50 3.79
CA ASP A 193 -3.11 0.46 3.27
C ASP A 193 -2.50 -0.14 1.99
N VAL A 194 -1.62 -1.12 2.17
CA VAL A 194 -0.85 -1.73 1.07
C VAL A 194 -1.77 -2.46 0.08
N ASN A 195 -2.83 -3.09 0.58
CA ASN A 195 -3.70 -3.96 -0.20
C ASN A 195 -4.98 -3.28 -0.68
N GLY A 196 -5.26 -2.03 -0.26
CA GLY A 196 -6.50 -1.35 -0.58
C GLY A 196 -7.72 -1.92 0.15
N CYS A 197 -7.51 -2.61 1.27
CA CYS A 197 -8.56 -3.29 2.04
C CYS A 197 -8.97 -2.51 3.30
N ASN A 198 -8.62 -1.22 3.38
CA ASN A 198 -8.82 -0.35 4.55
C ASN A 198 -8.13 -0.89 5.82
N HIS A 199 -7.05 -1.65 5.65
CA HIS A 199 -6.25 -2.15 6.75
C HIS A 199 -4.88 -1.47 6.77
N LEU A 200 -4.63 -0.68 7.80
CA LEU A 200 -3.36 0.02 7.98
C LEU A 200 -2.29 -0.92 8.54
N GLU A 201 -1.23 -1.13 7.75
CA GLU A 201 -0.05 -1.87 8.16
C GLU A 201 1.08 -0.89 8.53
N LEU A 202 1.80 -1.18 9.62
CA LEU A 202 2.99 -0.42 9.99
C LEU A 202 4.12 -0.76 9.02
N VAL A 203 4.49 0.20 8.17
CA VAL A 203 5.56 0.01 7.18
C VAL A 203 6.91 0.43 7.75
N ASN A 204 6.96 1.51 8.53
CA ASN A 204 8.21 1.95 9.14
C ASN A 204 7.98 2.80 10.42
N ALA A 205 8.99 2.83 11.29
CA ALA A 205 8.97 3.61 12.53
C ALA A 205 10.36 4.10 12.94
N GLY A 206 10.41 5.24 13.62
CA GLY A 206 11.64 5.92 14.02
C GLY A 206 11.49 6.66 15.34
N THR A 207 12.63 6.94 15.99
CA THR A 207 12.72 7.72 17.23
C THR A 207 13.82 8.78 17.10
N ARG A 208 13.63 9.91 17.79
CA ARG A 208 14.60 10.98 17.92
C ARG A 208 15.87 10.53 18.66
N ASN A 209 15.72 9.69 19.69
CA ASN A 209 16.83 9.24 20.53
C ASN A 209 17.36 7.87 20.09
N ALA A 210 18.56 7.82 19.50
CA ALA A 210 19.17 6.58 19.03
C ALA A 210 19.38 5.52 20.14
N ALA A 211 19.51 5.93 21.41
CA ALA A 211 19.60 5.02 22.55
C ALA A 211 18.29 4.27 22.85
N GLU A 212 17.15 4.85 22.45
CA GLU A 212 15.80 4.30 22.64
C GLU A 212 15.38 3.36 21.50
N LYS A 213 16.16 3.29 20.41
CA LYS A 213 15.90 2.41 19.27
C LYS A 213 15.81 0.92 19.66
N LYS A 214 16.45 0.51 20.78
CA LYS A 214 16.37 -0.84 21.35
C LYS A 214 15.03 -1.16 22.06
N TYR A 215 14.27 -0.12 22.42
CA TYR A 215 12.99 -0.21 23.14
C TYR A 215 11.79 0.19 22.26
N LEU A 216 12.04 0.58 21.00
CA LEU A 216 11.01 0.72 19.99
C LEU A 216 10.48 -0.68 19.71
N ALA A 217 9.35 -0.99 20.33
CA ALA A 217 8.71 -2.27 20.15
C ALA A 217 8.34 -2.41 18.67
N ALA A 218 8.98 -3.37 17.99
CA ALA A 218 8.80 -3.62 16.56
C ALA A 218 7.35 -4.01 16.20
N ASP A 219 6.54 -4.32 17.21
CA ASP A 219 5.11 -4.66 17.10
C ASP A 219 4.19 -3.43 16.96
N GLY A 220 4.75 -2.21 16.97
CA GLY A 220 3.96 -0.97 16.87
C GLY A 220 3.05 -0.74 18.08
N SER A 221 3.34 -1.36 19.22
CA SER A 221 2.49 -1.32 20.42
C SER A 221 2.23 0.10 20.94
N TRP A 222 3.14 1.05 20.71
CA TRP A 222 3.00 2.47 21.10
C TRP A 222 2.09 3.30 20.17
N ILE A 223 1.62 2.72 19.05
CA ILE A 223 0.76 3.40 18.09
C ILE A 223 -0.70 3.17 18.45
N SER A 224 -1.49 4.25 18.53
CA SER A 224 -2.95 4.14 18.69
C SER A 224 -3.62 3.79 17.36
N ARG A 225 -4.03 2.53 17.21
CA ARG A 225 -4.75 2.06 16.01
C ARG A 225 -6.09 2.77 15.83
N SER A 226 -6.80 3.08 16.90
CA SER A 226 -8.07 3.81 16.87
C SER A 226 -7.91 5.22 16.30
N ILE A 227 -6.86 5.94 16.71
CA ILE A 227 -6.55 7.27 16.16
C ILE A 227 -6.20 7.16 14.67
N CYS A 228 -5.33 6.21 14.31
CA CYS A 228 -4.94 6.01 12.91
C CYS A 228 -6.15 5.65 12.03
N GLN A 229 -7.02 4.75 12.48
CA GLN A 229 -8.20 4.35 11.73
C GLN A 229 -9.15 5.54 11.53
N LYS A 230 -9.39 6.34 12.57
CA LYS A 230 -10.23 7.53 12.47
C LYS A 230 -9.67 8.56 11.49
N VAL A 231 -8.36 8.84 11.57
CA VAL A 231 -7.68 9.73 10.61
C VAL A 231 -7.83 9.23 9.18
N PHE A 232 -7.68 7.92 8.98
CA PHE A 232 -7.76 7.28 7.67
C PHE A 232 -9.17 7.31 7.08
N GLU A 233 -10.19 7.01 7.88
CA GLU A 233 -11.59 6.95 7.44
C GLU A 233 -12.23 8.33 7.30
N GLU A 234 -12.01 9.21 8.28
CA GLU A 234 -12.68 10.52 8.36
C GLU A 234 -11.90 11.65 7.64
N LYS A 235 -10.66 11.39 7.18
CA LYS A 235 -9.78 12.37 6.51
C LYS A 235 -9.50 13.62 7.36
N VAL A 236 -9.23 13.39 8.64
CA VAL A 236 -9.03 14.45 9.64
C VAL A 236 -7.61 14.42 10.18
N ALA A 237 -7.04 15.59 10.45
CA ALA A 237 -5.84 15.70 11.27
C ALA A 237 -6.24 15.70 12.75
N ILE A 238 -5.57 14.88 13.56
CA ILE A 238 -5.81 14.76 15.00
C ILE A 238 -4.54 15.13 15.75
N GLN A 239 -4.67 16.04 16.71
CA GLN A 239 -3.68 16.29 17.75
C GLN A 239 -4.37 16.18 19.10
N THR A 240 -3.85 15.32 19.96
CA THR A 240 -4.39 15.07 21.30
C THR A 240 -3.25 15.05 22.31
N ALA A 241 -3.51 15.57 23.50
CA ALA A 241 -2.51 15.68 24.54
C ALA A 241 -2.95 15.09 25.89
N ASP A 242 -4.07 14.36 25.88
CA ASP A 242 -4.38 13.30 26.85
C ASP A 242 -5.39 12.34 26.20
N THR A 243 -4.91 11.19 25.71
CA THR A 243 -5.78 10.23 24.99
C THR A 243 -6.79 9.51 25.90
N HIS A 244 -6.68 9.66 27.22
CA HIS A 244 -7.46 8.90 28.20
C HIS A 244 -8.81 9.53 28.56
N LYS A 245 -9.05 10.82 28.28
CA LYS A 245 -10.24 11.57 28.77
C LYS A 245 -11.27 12.03 27.73
N ASP A 246 -11.07 11.80 26.44
CA ASP A 246 -11.98 12.34 25.41
C ASP A 246 -13.21 11.42 25.19
N GLU A 247 -14.38 11.84 25.69
CA GLU A 247 -15.66 11.11 25.59
C GLU A 247 -16.07 10.78 24.13
N ARG A 248 -15.52 11.48 23.14
CA ARG A 248 -15.74 11.21 21.70
C ARG A 248 -15.03 9.96 21.18
N PHE A 249 -14.24 9.30 22.03
CA PHE A 249 -13.50 8.07 21.75
C PHE A 249 -13.90 6.92 22.71
N SER A 250 -14.95 7.09 23.50
CA SER A 250 -15.39 6.21 24.60
C SER A 250 -15.86 4.80 24.21
N GLY A 251 -15.92 4.49 22.91
CA GLY A 251 -16.39 3.20 22.39
C GLY A 251 -15.32 2.09 22.30
N GLU A 252 -14.02 2.40 22.34
CA GLU A 252 -12.99 1.42 21.95
C GLU A 252 -12.07 1.01 23.11
N HIS A 253 -12.16 -0.27 23.50
CA HIS A 253 -11.45 -0.89 24.63
C HIS A 253 -9.89 -0.85 24.53
N SER A 254 -9.31 -0.37 23.43
CA SER A 254 -7.85 -0.27 23.24
C SER A 254 -7.21 0.99 23.83
N ILE A 255 -8.00 1.97 24.27
CA ILE A 255 -7.51 3.28 24.77
C ILE A 255 -6.96 3.17 26.22
N LEU A 256 -7.40 2.17 26.98
CA LEU A 256 -7.17 2.09 28.43
C LEU A 256 -5.78 1.54 28.86
N VAL A 257 -4.91 1.09 27.93
CA VAL A 257 -3.76 0.23 28.30
C VAL A 257 -2.37 0.82 28.03
N LYS A 258 -2.20 1.90 27.25
CA LYS A 258 -0.91 2.11 26.57
C LYS A 258 -0.06 3.34 26.92
N GLY A 259 -0.46 4.18 27.88
CA GLY A 259 0.42 5.24 28.41
C GLY A 259 0.84 6.33 27.40
N ILE A 260 0.04 6.54 26.35
CA ILE A 260 0.28 7.56 25.32
C ILE A 260 -0.26 8.89 25.87
N ARG A 261 0.67 9.79 26.24
CA ARG A 261 0.31 11.08 26.83
C ARG A 261 -0.09 12.11 25.77
N SER A 262 0.54 12.13 24.60
CA SER A 262 0.15 13.02 23.51
C SER A 262 0.48 12.40 22.15
N ALA A 263 -0.39 12.58 21.16
CA ALA A 263 -0.24 12.02 19.81
C ALA A 263 -0.66 13.01 18.73
N MET A 264 0.03 12.95 17.59
CA MET A 264 -0.37 13.62 16.35
C MET A 264 -0.53 12.59 15.25
N ALA A 265 -1.59 12.70 14.47
CA ALA A 265 -1.84 11.80 13.35
C ALA A 265 -2.48 12.57 12.19
N VAL A 266 -1.93 12.39 11.00
CA VAL A 266 -2.38 13.07 9.78
C VAL A 266 -2.51 12.06 8.64
N PRO A 267 -3.51 12.23 7.76
CA PRO A 267 -3.72 11.30 6.67
C PRO A 267 -2.70 11.53 5.56
N LEU A 268 -2.22 10.45 4.98
CA LEU A 268 -1.51 10.47 3.71
C LEU A 268 -2.56 10.34 2.62
N TRP A 269 -2.94 11.45 2.01
CA TRP A 269 -4.00 11.47 1.03
C TRP A 269 -3.60 12.28 -0.20
N ASP A 270 -4.10 11.83 -1.32
CA ASP A 270 -4.14 12.53 -2.60
C ASP A 270 -5.62 12.81 -2.92
N GLU A 271 -5.94 13.79 -3.77
CA GLU A 271 -7.27 14.43 -3.93
C GLU A 271 -8.46 13.43 -3.97
N ASN A 272 -8.24 12.18 -4.38
CA ASN A 272 -9.26 11.14 -4.49
C ASN A 272 -9.19 10.02 -3.43
N LYS A 273 -8.08 9.81 -2.71
CA LYS A 273 -7.91 8.63 -1.83
C LYS A 273 -6.89 8.85 -0.70
N VAL A 274 -7.23 8.37 0.51
CA VAL A 274 -6.26 8.20 1.60
C VAL A 274 -5.52 6.88 1.42
N VAL A 275 -4.19 6.93 1.37
CA VAL A 275 -3.31 5.77 1.19
C VAL A 275 -2.66 5.31 2.49
N GLY A 276 -2.72 6.13 3.55
CA GLY A 276 -2.09 5.80 4.82
C GLY A 276 -2.24 6.89 5.88
N VAL A 277 -1.46 6.76 6.95
CA VAL A 277 -1.40 7.68 8.08
C VAL A 277 0.05 7.89 8.50
N LEU A 278 0.42 9.15 8.72
CA LEU A 278 1.65 9.51 9.41
C LEU A 278 1.31 9.80 10.87
N TYR A 279 1.89 9.01 11.78
CA TYR A 279 1.60 9.06 13.21
C TYR A 279 2.85 9.47 14.00
N ALA A 280 2.68 10.31 15.00
CA ALA A 280 3.74 10.79 15.87
C ALA A 280 3.33 10.72 17.34
N ASP A 281 4.28 10.34 18.20
CA ASP A 281 4.18 10.42 19.66
C ASP A 281 4.85 11.73 20.09
N ALA A 282 4.10 12.57 20.82
CA ALA A 282 4.53 13.89 21.23
C ALA A 282 4.74 13.95 22.75
N HIS A 283 5.74 14.70 23.21
CA HIS A 283 5.98 14.97 24.63
C HIS A 283 5.65 16.44 24.94
N LEU A 284 4.35 16.77 24.89
CA LEU A 284 3.88 18.11 25.17
C LEU A 284 3.72 18.33 26.69
N SER A 285 4.34 19.38 27.22
CA SER A 285 3.95 19.96 28.51
C SER A 285 2.71 20.85 28.30
N SER A 286 1.84 20.98 29.31
CA SER A 286 0.59 21.75 29.27
C SER A 286 0.75 23.27 29.02
N TYR A 287 1.98 23.76 28.79
CA TYR A 287 2.30 25.19 28.61
C TYR A 287 2.50 25.61 27.14
N HIS A 288 2.57 24.70 26.16
CA HIS A 288 2.85 25.01 24.74
C HIS A 288 1.62 25.24 23.85
N TRP A 289 0.43 25.50 24.42
CA TRP A 289 -0.86 25.24 23.75
C TRP A 289 -1.58 26.45 23.13
N ALA A 290 -1.00 27.65 23.12
CA ALA A 290 -1.71 28.83 22.62
C ALA A 290 -1.50 29.09 21.11
N ASP A 291 -0.29 28.96 20.58
CA ASP A 291 0.02 29.27 19.17
C ASP A 291 0.89 28.21 18.45
N ASP A 292 1.91 27.65 19.10
CA ASP A 292 2.87 26.75 18.41
C ASP A 292 2.25 25.39 17.98
N GLY A 293 1.27 24.87 18.73
CA GLY A 293 0.68 23.55 18.45
C GLY A 293 -0.10 23.46 17.13
N GLU A 294 -0.83 24.51 16.76
CA GLU A 294 -1.55 24.57 15.48
C GLU A 294 -0.58 24.72 14.30
N GLU A 295 0.51 25.47 14.47
CA GLU A 295 1.58 25.55 13.46
C GLU A 295 2.27 24.20 13.25
N GLU A 296 2.56 23.46 14.32
CA GLU A 296 3.18 22.13 14.24
C GLU A 296 2.27 21.14 13.50
N LEU A 297 0.97 21.12 13.82
CA LEU A 297 0.00 20.26 13.15
C LEU A 297 -0.16 20.64 11.66
N SER A 298 -0.18 21.93 11.35
CA SER A 298 -0.25 22.44 9.98
C SER A 298 0.99 22.02 9.17
N PHE A 299 2.19 22.21 9.71
CA PHE A 299 3.43 21.77 9.09
C PHE A 299 3.47 20.24 8.90
N PHE A 300 3.05 19.49 9.90
CA PHE A 300 2.99 18.02 9.84
C PHE A 300 2.01 17.54 8.76
N SER A 301 0.85 18.19 8.65
CA SER A 301 -0.15 17.92 7.61
C SER A 301 0.37 18.26 6.20
N ALA A 302 1.10 19.36 6.04
CA ALA A 302 1.68 19.72 4.75
C ALA A 302 2.76 18.73 4.31
N LEU A 303 3.60 18.27 5.24
CA LEU A 303 4.58 17.24 4.99
C LEU A 303 3.90 15.92 4.59
N ALA A 304 2.81 15.54 5.26
CA ALA A 304 2.04 14.34 4.95
C ALA A 304 1.52 14.33 3.50
N ASN A 305 1.10 15.47 2.95
CA ASN A 305 0.69 15.54 1.54
C ASN A 305 1.86 15.27 0.57
N LEU A 306 3.05 15.83 0.83
CA LEU A 306 4.23 15.58 0.02
C LEU A 306 4.62 14.08 0.04
N VAL A 307 4.43 13.46 1.21
CA VAL A 307 4.67 12.03 1.41
C VAL A 307 3.63 11.19 0.70
N ALA A 308 2.36 11.58 0.74
CA ALA A 308 1.25 10.85 0.13
C ALA A 308 1.52 10.56 -1.36
N SER A 309 1.92 11.56 -2.13
CA SER A 309 2.28 11.40 -3.55
C SER A 309 3.42 10.39 -3.77
N SER A 310 4.41 10.39 -2.87
CA SER A 310 5.57 9.49 -2.99
C SER A 310 5.23 8.05 -2.58
N VAL A 311 4.40 7.89 -1.55
CA VAL A 311 3.85 6.60 -1.11
C VAL A 311 2.94 6.00 -2.18
N GLN A 312 2.06 6.79 -2.78
CA GLN A 312 1.17 6.35 -3.86
C GLN A 312 1.96 5.92 -5.10
N ARG A 313 3.00 6.68 -5.48
CA ARG A 313 3.91 6.28 -6.55
C ARG A 313 4.59 4.95 -6.23
N TRP A 314 5.07 4.77 -5.01
CA TRP A 314 5.68 3.50 -4.57
C TRP A 314 4.69 2.33 -4.64
N LEU A 315 3.45 2.50 -4.13
CA LEU A 315 2.38 1.49 -4.21
C LEU A 315 2.08 1.11 -5.66
N LEU A 316 2.01 2.09 -6.57
CA LEU A 316 1.77 1.85 -7.98
C LEU A 316 2.91 1.05 -8.63
N VAL A 317 4.17 1.44 -8.34
CA VAL A 317 5.35 0.72 -8.86
C VAL A 317 5.39 -0.71 -8.35
N GLU A 318 5.07 -0.94 -7.08
CA GLU A 318 5.07 -2.29 -6.50
C GLU A 318 3.97 -3.17 -7.11
N LYS A 319 2.78 -2.59 -7.33
CA LYS A 319 1.69 -3.25 -8.05
C LYS A 319 2.09 -3.62 -9.48
N LEU A 320 2.67 -2.69 -10.23
CA LEU A 320 3.12 -2.93 -11.62
C LEU A 320 4.19 -4.02 -11.69
N LYS A 321 5.17 -4.04 -10.78
CA LYS A 321 6.17 -5.12 -10.71
C LYS A 321 5.53 -6.47 -10.48
N THR A 322 4.55 -6.55 -9.57
CA THR A 322 3.85 -7.79 -9.24
C THR A 322 3.03 -8.28 -10.44
N GLU A 323 2.27 -7.39 -11.07
CA GLU A 323 1.50 -7.69 -12.29
C GLU A 323 2.39 -8.16 -13.43
N GLU A 324 3.56 -7.55 -13.63
CA GLU A 324 4.52 -7.93 -14.68
C GLU A 324 5.11 -9.33 -14.44
N VAL A 325 5.43 -9.68 -13.18
CA VAL A 325 5.89 -11.04 -12.83
C VAL A 325 4.80 -12.09 -13.09
N ILE A 326 3.54 -11.77 -12.77
CA ILE A 326 2.40 -12.66 -13.03
C ILE A 326 2.17 -12.80 -14.53
N ARG A 327 2.15 -11.68 -15.27
CA ARG A 327 2.01 -11.64 -16.73
C ARG A 327 3.06 -12.53 -17.39
N HIS A 328 4.34 -12.33 -17.09
CA HIS A 328 5.42 -13.07 -17.72
C HIS A 328 5.38 -14.58 -17.42
N ARG A 329 4.76 -15.00 -16.31
CA ARG A 329 4.51 -16.42 -16.02
C ARG A 329 3.34 -16.96 -16.84
N LEU A 330 2.27 -16.19 -16.98
CA LEU A 330 1.07 -16.61 -17.71
C LEU A 330 1.28 -16.61 -19.23
N GLU A 331 2.05 -15.67 -19.79
CA GLU A 331 2.38 -15.60 -21.23
C GLU A 331 3.11 -16.84 -21.76
N ARG A 332 3.74 -17.62 -20.88
CA ARG A 332 4.37 -18.89 -21.26
C ARG A 332 3.35 -19.99 -21.58
N TYR A 333 2.10 -19.82 -21.16
CA TYR A 333 1.06 -20.84 -21.24
C TYR A 333 -0.22 -20.34 -21.92
N HIS A 334 -0.35 -19.03 -22.14
CA HIS A 334 -1.56 -18.40 -22.67
C HIS A 334 -1.22 -17.27 -23.65
N SER A 335 -2.14 -16.99 -24.59
CA SER A 335 -1.99 -15.85 -25.51
C SER A 335 -2.03 -14.51 -24.75
N PRO A 336 -1.42 -13.43 -25.28
CA PRO A 336 -1.42 -12.12 -24.62
C PRO A 336 -2.83 -11.62 -24.23
N ALA A 337 -3.83 -11.89 -25.09
CA ALA A 337 -5.22 -11.51 -24.83
C ALA A 337 -5.83 -12.30 -23.65
N VAL A 338 -5.53 -13.60 -23.53
CA VAL A 338 -5.98 -14.43 -22.40
C VAL A 338 -5.30 -14.00 -21.11
N VAL A 339 -3.99 -13.70 -21.15
CA VAL A 339 -3.25 -13.18 -19.99
C VAL A 339 -3.84 -11.86 -19.51
N GLN A 340 -4.16 -10.95 -20.43
CA GLN A 340 -4.77 -9.67 -20.08
C GLN A 340 -6.14 -9.85 -19.40
N GLN A 341 -6.96 -10.80 -19.88
CA GLN A 341 -8.20 -11.15 -19.18
C GLN A 341 -7.95 -11.78 -17.81
N LEU A 342 -7.01 -12.72 -17.67
CA LEU A 342 -6.69 -13.34 -16.38
C LEU A 342 -6.22 -12.31 -15.33
N ILE A 343 -5.39 -11.35 -15.73
CA ILE A 343 -4.93 -10.26 -14.84
C ILE A 343 -6.11 -9.35 -14.46
N SER A 344 -6.96 -8.99 -15.42
CA SER A 344 -8.15 -8.15 -15.18
C SER A 344 -9.17 -8.85 -14.28
N VAL A 345 -9.27 -10.17 -14.39
CA VAL A 345 -10.19 -11.04 -13.65
C VAL A 345 -9.63 -11.47 -12.29
N GLY A 346 -8.36 -11.17 -11.97
CA GLY A 346 -7.67 -11.53 -10.73
C GLY A 346 -8.31 -11.07 -9.40
N GLY A 347 -9.51 -10.48 -9.43
CA GLY A 347 -10.38 -10.22 -8.29
C GLY A 347 -11.59 -11.16 -8.13
N LEU A 348 -11.79 -12.18 -8.97
CA LEU A 348 -12.92 -13.12 -8.84
C LEU A 348 -12.61 -14.31 -7.88
N PRO A 349 -13.59 -14.75 -7.08
CA PRO A 349 -13.39 -15.74 -6.00
C PRO A 349 -12.91 -17.13 -6.44
N ASP A 350 -13.10 -17.52 -7.70
CA ASP A 350 -12.68 -18.84 -8.23
C ASP A 350 -11.55 -18.76 -9.28
N GLY A 351 -11.10 -17.55 -9.67
CA GLY A 351 -10.00 -17.34 -10.62
C GLY A 351 -10.19 -17.93 -12.04
N ARG A 352 -11.40 -18.38 -12.40
CA ARG A 352 -11.71 -19.01 -13.69
C ARG A 352 -12.33 -18.03 -14.69
N LEU A 353 -11.95 -18.15 -15.95
CA LEU A 353 -12.62 -17.49 -17.07
C LEU A 353 -13.93 -18.23 -17.42
N PRO A 354 -15.10 -17.56 -17.31
CA PRO A 354 -16.37 -18.21 -17.59
C PRO A 354 -16.45 -18.70 -19.03
N THR A 355 -17.16 -19.80 -19.24
CA THR A 355 -17.43 -20.30 -20.59
C THR A 355 -18.50 -19.45 -21.26
N THR A 356 -18.24 -19.04 -22.50
CA THR A 356 -19.15 -18.21 -23.30
C THR A 356 -19.30 -18.80 -24.71
N GLU A 357 -20.50 -18.69 -25.29
CA GLU A 357 -20.70 -19.04 -26.70
C GLU A 357 -20.19 -17.87 -27.57
N SER A 358 -19.20 -18.16 -28.42
CA SER A 358 -18.55 -17.19 -29.28
C SER A 358 -18.52 -17.70 -30.72
N GLU A 359 -18.63 -16.78 -31.68
CA GLU A 359 -18.35 -17.04 -33.09
C GLU A 359 -16.83 -16.99 -33.29
N ILE A 360 -16.22 -18.09 -33.74
CA ILE A 360 -14.77 -18.17 -33.88
C ILE A 360 -14.37 -18.76 -35.24
N SER A 361 -13.11 -18.52 -35.63
CA SER A 361 -12.42 -19.30 -36.65
C SER A 361 -11.33 -20.13 -36.00
N ILE A 362 -11.41 -21.45 -36.12
CA ILE A 362 -10.42 -22.39 -35.59
C ILE A 362 -9.46 -22.81 -36.71
N VAL A 363 -8.16 -22.83 -36.41
CA VAL A 363 -7.06 -23.20 -37.29
C VAL A 363 -6.37 -24.44 -36.72
N PHE A 364 -6.19 -25.45 -37.56
CA PHE A 364 -5.31 -26.58 -37.33
C PHE A 364 -4.17 -26.53 -38.35
N ALA A 365 -2.92 -26.53 -37.91
CA ALA A 365 -1.75 -26.58 -38.78
C ALA A 365 -0.84 -27.74 -38.40
N ASP A 366 -0.74 -28.74 -39.27
CA ASP A 366 -0.05 -30.02 -39.01
C ASP A 366 1.16 -30.22 -39.94
N LEU A 367 2.20 -30.91 -39.46
CA LEU A 367 3.43 -31.10 -40.23
C LEU A 367 3.33 -32.35 -41.12
N VAL A 368 3.53 -32.15 -42.42
CA VAL A 368 3.47 -33.25 -43.39
C VAL A 368 4.60 -34.24 -43.13
N GLY A 369 4.24 -35.51 -42.93
CA GLY A 369 5.21 -36.60 -42.79
C GLY A 369 5.91 -36.67 -41.43
N PHE A 370 5.41 -35.99 -40.40
CA PHE A 370 6.03 -35.96 -39.07
C PHE A 370 6.28 -37.35 -38.48
N THR A 371 5.36 -38.30 -38.62
CA THR A 371 5.55 -39.66 -38.11
C THR A 371 6.84 -40.30 -38.66
N ALA A 372 7.06 -40.22 -39.97
CA ALA A 372 8.26 -40.76 -40.60
C ALA A 372 9.53 -40.00 -40.19
N LEU A 373 9.42 -38.68 -39.99
CA LEU A 373 10.51 -37.85 -39.46
C LEU A 373 10.87 -38.25 -38.02
N SER A 374 9.87 -38.54 -37.20
CA SER A 374 10.03 -38.90 -35.79
C SER A 374 10.72 -40.26 -35.57
N GLU A 375 10.60 -41.18 -36.54
CA GLU A 375 11.29 -42.48 -36.49
C GLU A 375 12.79 -42.37 -36.80
N ARG A 376 13.20 -41.34 -37.56
CA ARG A 376 14.59 -41.14 -37.98
C ARG A 376 15.41 -40.30 -37.01
N LEU A 377 14.74 -39.49 -36.19
CA LEU A 377 15.37 -38.52 -35.31
C LEU A 377 15.37 -38.99 -33.85
N THR A 378 16.37 -38.53 -33.10
CA THR A 378 16.35 -38.70 -31.65
C THR A 378 15.24 -37.84 -31.03
N PRO A 379 14.64 -38.25 -29.89
CA PRO A 379 13.61 -37.46 -29.22
C PRO A 379 14.02 -36.01 -28.93
N LYS A 380 15.31 -35.79 -28.60
CA LYS A 380 15.85 -34.44 -28.36
C LYS A 380 15.87 -33.59 -29.63
N ALA A 381 16.28 -34.17 -30.77
CA ALA A 381 16.31 -33.46 -32.04
C ALA A 381 14.89 -33.10 -32.52
N ILE A 382 13.93 -34.01 -32.35
CA ILE A 382 12.51 -33.76 -32.69
C ILE A 382 11.96 -32.62 -31.85
N ALA A 383 12.19 -32.64 -30.53
CA ALA A 383 11.73 -31.58 -29.65
C ALA A 383 12.34 -30.22 -30.01
N GLN A 384 13.63 -30.18 -30.37
CA GLN A 384 14.28 -28.94 -30.83
C GLN A 384 13.68 -28.44 -32.15
N LEU A 385 13.42 -29.33 -33.11
CA LEU A 385 12.80 -28.98 -34.38
C LEU A 385 11.40 -28.39 -34.17
N LEU A 386 10.55 -29.08 -33.40
CA LEU A 386 9.19 -28.63 -33.11
C LEU A 386 9.18 -27.29 -32.38
N ASN A 387 10.01 -27.11 -31.35
CA ASN A 387 10.07 -25.85 -30.62
C ASN A 387 10.45 -24.67 -31.54
N ASN A 388 11.45 -24.86 -32.41
CA ASN A 388 11.85 -23.82 -33.35
C ASN A 388 10.76 -23.54 -34.40
N LEU A 389 10.09 -24.58 -34.90
CA LEU A 389 9.00 -24.43 -35.86
C LEU A 389 7.80 -23.72 -35.23
N PHE A 390 7.38 -24.13 -34.03
CA PHE A 390 6.27 -23.53 -33.30
C PHE A 390 6.52 -22.06 -32.99
N GLU A 391 7.73 -21.69 -32.58
CA GLU A 391 8.11 -20.29 -32.36
C GLU A 391 7.85 -19.43 -33.61
N GLU A 392 8.29 -19.90 -34.79
CA GLU A 392 8.13 -19.20 -36.05
C GLU A 392 6.67 -19.13 -36.52
N MET A 393 5.90 -20.19 -36.32
CA MET A 393 4.49 -20.25 -36.71
C MET A 393 3.60 -19.43 -35.78
N LEU A 394 3.89 -19.41 -34.48
CA LEU A 394 3.14 -18.62 -33.50
C LEU A 394 3.28 -17.12 -33.69
N GLN A 395 4.40 -16.64 -34.24
CA GLN A 395 4.55 -15.23 -34.60
C GLN A 395 3.45 -14.78 -35.56
N GLU A 396 3.07 -15.64 -36.51
CA GLU A 396 1.98 -15.35 -37.44
C GLU A 396 0.62 -15.43 -36.72
N VAL A 397 0.38 -16.46 -35.91
CA VAL A 397 -0.88 -16.59 -35.13
C VAL A 397 -1.12 -15.35 -34.26
N PHE A 398 -0.13 -14.96 -33.45
CA PHE A 398 -0.25 -13.80 -32.56
C PHE A 398 -0.24 -12.47 -33.33
N GLY A 399 0.51 -12.36 -34.43
CA GLY A 399 0.57 -11.17 -35.27
C GLY A 399 -0.79 -10.76 -35.85
N TYR A 400 -1.68 -11.72 -36.10
CA TYR A 400 -3.04 -11.47 -36.56
C TYR A 400 -4.10 -11.48 -35.43
N GLY A 401 -3.68 -11.61 -34.16
CA GLY A 401 -4.59 -11.60 -33.01
C GLY A 401 -5.24 -12.94 -32.68
N GLY A 402 -4.61 -14.05 -33.09
CA GLY A 402 -5.06 -15.40 -32.74
C GLY A 402 -4.68 -15.79 -31.32
N THR A 403 -5.44 -16.73 -30.76
CA THR A 403 -5.18 -17.36 -29.46
C THR A 403 -4.73 -18.80 -29.70
N LEU A 404 -3.52 -19.13 -29.24
CA LEU A 404 -3.08 -20.53 -29.17
C LEU A 404 -3.94 -21.28 -28.14
N ASP A 405 -4.55 -22.38 -28.56
CA ASP A 405 -5.25 -23.30 -27.67
C ASP A 405 -4.25 -24.32 -27.10
N LYS A 406 -3.66 -25.15 -27.97
CA LYS A 406 -2.63 -26.12 -27.58
C LYS A 406 -1.86 -26.66 -28.78
N TYR A 407 -0.79 -27.39 -28.46
CA TYR A 407 -0.12 -28.30 -29.40
C TYR A 407 -0.69 -29.71 -29.26
N ILE A 408 -0.93 -30.37 -30.39
CA ILE A 408 -1.37 -31.77 -30.46
C ILE A 408 -0.31 -32.55 -31.24
N GLY A 409 0.74 -32.98 -30.55
CA GLY A 409 1.91 -33.56 -31.22
C GLY A 409 2.65 -32.49 -32.01
N ASP A 410 2.65 -32.61 -33.33
CA ASP A 410 3.18 -31.65 -34.31
C ASP A 410 2.14 -30.65 -34.83
N CYS A 411 0.86 -30.80 -34.43
CA CYS A 411 -0.21 -29.91 -34.83
C CYS A 411 -0.32 -28.67 -33.93
N ILE A 412 -0.46 -27.49 -34.52
CA ILE A 412 -0.85 -26.25 -33.84
C ILE A 412 -2.36 -26.10 -33.93
N MET A 413 -3.03 -25.95 -32.78
CA MET A 413 -4.45 -25.60 -32.70
C MET A 413 -4.59 -24.18 -32.14
N ALA A 414 -5.16 -23.26 -32.93
CA ALA A 414 -5.36 -21.87 -32.54
C ALA A 414 -6.71 -21.35 -33.03
N PHE A 415 -7.31 -20.39 -32.34
CA PHE A 415 -8.59 -19.79 -32.76
C PHE A 415 -8.55 -18.26 -32.75
N PHE A 416 -9.46 -17.66 -33.51
CA PHE A 416 -9.65 -16.23 -33.68
C PHE A 416 -11.10 -15.87 -33.32
N GLY A 417 -11.32 -14.72 -32.70
CA GLY A 417 -12.66 -14.28 -32.24
C GLY A 417 -12.94 -14.54 -30.75
N ALA A 418 -11.95 -15.05 -30.01
CA ALA A 418 -11.94 -15.12 -28.56
C ALA A 418 -10.49 -15.06 -28.03
N PRO A 419 -10.23 -14.55 -26.81
CA PRO A 419 -11.19 -14.08 -25.80
C PRO A 419 -11.93 -12.79 -26.14
N GLU A 420 -11.35 -11.95 -26.99
CA GLU A 420 -11.98 -10.74 -27.48
C GLU A 420 -12.72 -11.04 -28.80
N PRO A 421 -13.97 -10.57 -28.95
CA PRO A 421 -14.73 -10.79 -30.18
C PRO A 421 -14.09 -10.01 -31.33
N LEU A 422 -13.85 -10.70 -32.44
CA LEU A 422 -13.30 -10.11 -33.67
C LEU A 422 -14.31 -10.32 -34.79
N VAL A 423 -14.74 -9.25 -35.44
CA VAL A 423 -15.71 -9.33 -36.56
C VAL A 423 -15.05 -9.95 -37.80
N ASP A 424 -13.77 -9.69 -38.00
CA ASP A 424 -12.92 -10.16 -39.10
C ASP A 424 -12.16 -11.45 -38.74
N HIS A 425 -12.69 -12.27 -37.83
CA HIS A 425 -12.00 -13.45 -37.30
C HIS A 425 -11.61 -14.48 -38.40
N ALA A 426 -12.42 -14.61 -39.46
CA ALA A 426 -12.10 -15.46 -40.62
C ALA A 426 -11.00 -14.89 -41.51
N ASP A 427 -11.04 -13.58 -41.78
CA ASP A 427 -10.00 -12.90 -42.57
C ASP A 427 -8.65 -12.97 -41.85
N ARG A 428 -8.64 -12.78 -40.52
CA ARG A 428 -7.42 -12.91 -39.70
C ARG A 428 -6.88 -14.33 -39.66
N ALA A 429 -7.75 -15.33 -39.51
CA ALA A 429 -7.34 -16.73 -39.51
C ALA A 429 -6.72 -17.14 -40.86
N THR A 430 -7.32 -16.72 -41.98
CA THR A 430 -6.79 -17.00 -43.31
C THR A 430 -5.50 -16.24 -43.60
N ALA A 431 -5.38 -14.98 -43.16
CA ALA A 431 -4.15 -14.21 -43.26
C ALA A 431 -3.01 -14.85 -42.44
N ALA A 432 -3.29 -15.33 -41.22
CA ALA A 432 -2.32 -16.06 -40.42
C ALA A 432 -1.88 -17.36 -41.08
N ALA A 433 -2.81 -18.14 -41.64
CA ALA A 433 -2.47 -19.37 -42.37
C ALA A 433 -1.56 -19.10 -43.59
N LYS A 434 -1.87 -18.07 -44.39
CA LYS A 434 -1.00 -17.65 -45.51
C LYS A 434 0.37 -17.20 -45.00
N GLY A 435 0.40 -16.40 -43.93
CA GLY A 435 1.63 -15.98 -43.26
C GLY A 435 2.50 -17.16 -42.83
N MET A 436 1.91 -18.17 -42.19
CA MET A 436 2.59 -19.40 -41.78
C MET A 436 3.22 -20.15 -42.97
N LEU A 437 2.46 -20.33 -44.06
CA LEU A 437 2.95 -21.00 -45.27
C LEU A 437 4.11 -20.21 -45.91
N THR A 438 3.95 -18.90 -46.09
CA THR A 438 4.99 -18.03 -46.65
C THR A 438 6.22 -17.98 -45.74
N ARG A 439 6.05 -17.93 -44.42
CA ARG A 439 7.16 -17.96 -43.46
C ARG A 439 7.94 -19.27 -43.54
N LEU A 440 7.23 -20.40 -43.60
CA LEU A 440 7.87 -21.71 -43.74
C LEU A 440 8.65 -21.84 -45.05
N GLN A 441 8.13 -21.30 -46.16
CA GLN A 441 8.85 -21.25 -47.43
C GLN A 441 10.18 -20.47 -47.28
N HIS A 442 10.16 -19.31 -46.62
CA HIS A 442 11.38 -18.54 -46.35
C HIS A 442 12.36 -19.27 -45.45
N LEU A 443 11.88 -20.00 -44.44
CA LEU A 443 12.72 -20.81 -43.55
C LEU A 443 13.39 -21.97 -44.32
N ASN A 444 12.62 -22.68 -45.14
CA ASN A 444 13.16 -23.73 -46.02
C ASN A 444 14.22 -23.18 -46.97
N ALA A 445 14.01 -22.01 -47.57
CA ALA A 445 15.00 -21.36 -48.45
C ALA A 445 16.30 -20.98 -47.73
N LYS A 446 16.24 -20.76 -46.41
CA LYS A 446 17.42 -20.49 -45.56
C LYS A 446 18.07 -21.75 -44.99
N GLY A 447 17.61 -22.94 -45.37
CA GLY A 447 18.14 -24.20 -44.87
C GLY A 447 17.77 -24.46 -43.40
N PHE A 448 16.55 -24.09 -42.98
CA PHE A 448 16.04 -24.37 -41.63
C PHE A 448 16.13 -25.85 -41.24
N TRP A 449 15.97 -26.75 -42.21
CA TRP A 449 16.12 -28.18 -42.07
C TRP A 449 16.76 -28.80 -43.32
N GLU A 450 17.26 -30.04 -43.22
CA GLU A 450 17.90 -30.75 -44.34
C GLU A 450 16.96 -30.95 -45.53
N GLU A 451 15.68 -31.21 -45.25
CA GLU A 451 14.62 -31.37 -46.25
C GLU A 451 13.55 -30.28 -46.08
N PRO A 452 12.94 -29.76 -47.16
CA PRO A 452 11.88 -28.77 -47.07
C PRO A 452 10.68 -29.31 -46.28
N LEU A 453 10.32 -28.60 -45.21
CA LEU A 453 9.13 -28.91 -44.41
C LEU A 453 7.88 -28.35 -45.08
N GLN A 454 6.75 -29.03 -44.93
CA GLN A 454 5.45 -28.58 -45.42
C GLN A 454 4.40 -28.69 -44.32
N LEU A 455 3.43 -27.76 -44.32
CA LEU A 455 2.29 -27.79 -43.42
C LEU A 455 1.01 -28.09 -44.19
N ARG A 456 0.04 -28.69 -43.51
CA ARG A 456 -1.37 -28.69 -43.92
C ARG A 456 -2.14 -27.81 -42.97
N ILE A 457 -2.87 -26.83 -43.49
CA ILE A 457 -3.63 -25.91 -42.65
C ILE A 457 -5.12 -26.04 -42.96
N ALA A 458 -5.94 -26.27 -41.93
CA ALA A 458 -7.40 -26.34 -42.07
C ALA A 458 -8.08 -25.29 -41.19
N ILE A 459 -9.05 -24.56 -41.77
CA ILE A 459 -9.80 -23.51 -41.07
C ILE A 459 -11.30 -23.76 -41.17
N ASN A 460 -11.99 -23.73 -40.03
CA ASN A 460 -13.45 -23.73 -39.98
C ASN A 460 -13.95 -22.58 -39.11
N SER A 461 -15.13 -22.05 -39.46
CA SER A 461 -15.76 -20.95 -38.74
C SER A 461 -17.12 -21.38 -38.25
N GLY A 462 -17.49 -20.91 -37.07
CA GLY A 462 -18.77 -21.26 -36.45
C GLY A 462 -18.79 -20.96 -34.96
N LYS A 463 -19.97 -21.13 -34.37
CA LYS A 463 -20.17 -21.08 -32.92
C LYS A 463 -19.36 -22.16 -32.19
N ALA A 464 -18.76 -21.75 -31.07
CA ALA A 464 -18.09 -22.63 -30.13
C ALA A 464 -18.25 -22.09 -28.70
N VAL A 465 -18.09 -22.98 -27.71
CA VAL A 465 -17.97 -22.57 -26.32
C VAL A 465 -16.50 -22.36 -26.01
N VAL A 466 -16.12 -21.15 -25.57
CA VAL A 466 -14.74 -20.78 -25.21
C VAL A 466 -14.68 -20.37 -23.75
N GLY A 467 -13.67 -20.85 -23.02
CA GLY A 467 -13.44 -20.49 -21.62
C GLY A 467 -12.57 -21.52 -20.91
N ASP A 468 -12.50 -21.41 -19.59
CA ASP A 468 -11.77 -22.35 -18.76
C ASP A 468 -12.51 -23.68 -18.63
N VAL A 469 -12.01 -24.71 -19.30
CA VAL A 469 -12.54 -26.07 -19.24
C VAL A 469 -11.54 -26.98 -18.53
N GLY A 470 -12.06 -27.78 -17.60
CA GLY A 470 -11.24 -28.74 -16.87
C GLY A 470 -11.74 -28.99 -15.45
N SER A 471 -10.91 -29.68 -14.67
CA SER A 471 -11.15 -29.97 -13.26
C SER A 471 -10.61 -28.84 -12.38
N SER A 472 -10.91 -28.87 -11.08
CA SER A 472 -10.33 -27.94 -10.11
C SER A 472 -8.79 -28.00 -10.01
N GLN A 473 -8.16 -29.08 -10.49
CA GLN A 473 -6.71 -29.27 -10.43
C GLN A 473 -5.99 -28.97 -11.76
N ARG A 474 -6.73 -28.94 -12.87
CA ARG A 474 -6.18 -28.71 -14.21
C ARG A 474 -7.26 -28.09 -15.09
N VAL A 475 -7.01 -26.85 -15.48
CA VAL A 475 -7.88 -26.00 -16.28
C VAL A 475 -7.10 -25.58 -17.52
N ASP A 476 -7.70 -25.75 -18.69
CA ASP A 476 -7.19 -25.24 -19.96
C ASP A 476 -8.21 -24.23 -20.51
N TYR A 477 -7.73 -23.05 -20.94
CA TYR A 477 -8.55 -22.12 -21.72
C TYR A 477 -8.64 -22.64 -23.15
N THR A 478 -9.80 -23.13 -23.58
CA THR A 478 -9.94 -23.89 -24.83
C THR A 478 -11.30 -23.67 -25.48
N ALA A 479 -11.39 -23.98 -26.78
CA ALA A 479 -12.64 -23.93 -27.54
C ALA A 479 -13.23 -25.34 -27.72
N LEU A 480 -14.55 -25.48 -27.49
CA LEU A 480 -15.29 -26.74 -27.64
C LEU A 480 -16.50 -26.58 -28.56
N GLY A 481 -16.75 -27.61 -29.37
CA GLY A 481 -17.95 -27.65 -30.23
C GLY A 481 -17.75 -28.44 -31.52
N ALA A 482 -18.84 -28.61 -32.26
CA ALA A 482 -18.84 -29.27 -33.56
C ALA A 482 -17.93 -28.56 -34.58
N THR A 483 -17.81 -27.23 -34.47
CA THR A 483 -16.95 -26.38 -35.29
C THR A 483 -15.47 -26.81 -35.22
N ILE A 484 -14.97 -27.11 -34.01
CA ILE A 484 -13.60 -27.57 -33.79
C ILE A 484 -13.38 -28.93 -34.43
N ASN A 485 -14.31 -29.86 -34.21
CA ASN A 485 -14.22 -31.23 -34.71
C ASN A 485 -14.20 -31.32 -36.24
N LEU A 486 -14.88 -30.40 -36.94
CA LEU A 486 -14.87 -30.35 -38.40
C LEU A 486 -13.50 -29.89 -38.92
N ALA A 487 -12.92 -28.80 -38.39
CA ALA A 487 -11.60 -28.33 -38.82
C ALA A 487 -10.51 -29.40 -38.63
N ALA A 488 -10.50 -30.08 -37.49
CA ALA A 488 -9.55 -31.16 -37.21
C ALA A 488 -9.61 -32.30 -38.25
N ARG A 489 -10.78 -32.53 -38.87
CA ARG A 489 -10.96 -33.56 -39.90
C ARG A 489 -10.64 -33.06 -41.31
N MET A 490 -10.75 -31.76 -41.54
CA MET A 490 -10.44 -31.13 -42.82
C MET A 490 -8.95 -31.14 -43.13
N GLU A 491 -8.08 -31.17 -42.12
CA GLU A 491 -6.63 -31.30 -42.32
C GLU A 491 -6.30 -32.50 -43.22
N ALA A 492 -6.96 -33.64 -43.02
CA ALA A 492 -6.69 -34.87 -43.76
C ALA A 492 -6.96 -34.78 -45.28
N VAL A 493 -7.76 -33.80 -45.73
CA VAL A 493 -8.02 -33.57 -47.16
C VAL A 493 -7.20 -32.41 -47.72
N CYS A 494 -6.42 -31.72 -46.88
CA CYS A 494 -5.57 -30.61 -47.29
C CYS A 494 -4.35 -31.09 -48.08
N PRO A 495 -4.08 -30.53 -49.27
CA PRO A 495 -2.82 -30.77 -49.97
C PRO A 495 -1.61 -30.30 -49.13
N PRO A 496 -0.45 -30.98 -49.22
CA PRO A 496 0.79 -30.55 -48.57
C PRO A 496 1.23 -29.14 -49.01
N GLY A 497 1.48 -28.25 -48.03
CA GLY A 497 1.91 -26.88 -48.29
C GLY A 497 0.78 -25.90 -48.59
N GLU A 498 -0.48 -26.31 -48.42
CA GLU A 498 -1.66 -25.50 -48.71
C GLU A 498 -2.54 -25.28 -47.48
N CYS A 499 -3.57 -24.44 -47.65
CA CYS A 499 -4.63 -24.24 -46.68
C CYS A 499 -5.99 -24.56 -47.28
N VAL A 500 -6.82 -25.30 -46.53
CA VAL A 500 -8.22 -25.55 -46.84
C VAL A 500 -9.14 -24.87 -45.85
N ILE A 501 -10.27 -24.37 -46.35
CA ILE A 501 -11.31 -23.73 -45.54
C ILE A 501 -12.68 -24.35 -45.80
N SER A 502 -13.53 -24.27 -44.80
CA SER A 502 -14.92 -24.74 -44.88
C SER A 502 -15.77 -23.76 -45.70
N GLU A 503 -16.93 -24.22 -46.19
CA GLU A 503 -17.95 -23.33 -46.75
C GLU A 503 -18.38 -22.22 -45.79
N ALA A 504 -18.49 -22.51 -44.49
CA ALA A 504 -18.87 -21.51 -43.48
C ALA A 504 -17.83 -20.39 -43.39
N THR A 505 -16.54 -20.74 -43.41
CA THR A 505 -15.44 -19.77 -43.43
C THR A 505 -15.45 -18.98 -44.74
N TYR A 506 -15.58 -19.66 -45.89
CA TYR A 506 -15.58 -19.02 -47.20
C TYR A 506 -16.67 -17.95 -47.34
N GLN A 507 -17.86 -18.20 -46.81
CA GLN A 507 -19.01 -17.28 -46.89
C GLN A 507 -18.84 -15.99 -46.08
N ILE A 508 -18.01 -15.99 -45.05
CA ILE A 508 -17.81 -14.84 -44.16
C ILE A 508 -16.48 -14.11 -44.40
N LEU A 509 -15.67 -14.56 -45.36
CA LEU A 509 -14.49 -13.83 -45.79
C LEU A 509 -14.89 -12.54 -46.52
N THR A 510 -14.13 -11.48 -46.27
CA THR A 510 -14.28 -10.22 -47.00
C THR A 510 -13.78 -10.36 -48.44
N ASP A 511 -12.71 -11.14 -48.64
CA ASP A 511 -12.16 -11.48 -49.95
C ASP A 511 -11.82 -12.97 -50.02
N SER A 512 -12.49 -13.68 -50.94
CA SER A 512 -12.33 -15.12 -51.15
C SER A 512 -11.65 -15.47 -52.47
N SER A 513 -11.08 -14.49 -53.18
CA SER A 513 -10.43 -14.67 -54.49
C SER A 513 -9.24 -15.63 -54.48
N ASP A 514 -8.56 -15.73 -53.34
CA ASP A 514 -7.44 -16.64 -53.13
C ASP A 514 -7.84 -18.10 -52.89
N PHE A 515 -9.14 -18.43 -52.97
CA PHE A 515 -9.65 -19.78 -52.72
C PHE A 515 -10.45 -20.33 -53.91
N GLN A 516 -10.23 -21.61 -54.23
CA GLN A 516 -11.00 -22.35 -55.24
C GLN A 516 -11.74 -23.53 -54.61
N GLU A 517 -12.88 -23.91 -55.19
CA GLU A 517 -13.67 -25.05 -54.73
C GLU A 517 -12.94 -26.38 -54.97
N MET A 518 -12.76 -27.16 -53.90
CA MET A 518 -12.19 -28.51 -53.93
C MET A 518 -13.29 -29.59 -54.06
N GLY A 519 -14.55 -29.20 -53.87
CA GLY A 519 -15.74 -30.02 -53.98
C GLY A 519 -16.32 -30.45 -52.63
N ASP A 520 -17.23 -31.42 -52.67
CA ASP A 520 -17.93 -31.93 -51.49
C ASP A 520 -17.19 -33.12 -50.86
N HIS A 521 -16.91 -33.02 -49.56
CA HIS A 521 -16.25 -34.07 -48.78
C HIS A 521 -17.15 -34.63 -47.68
N ARG A 522 -16.94 -35.92 -47.35
CA ARG A 522 -17.52 -36.57 -46.16
C ARG A 522 -16.44 -36.80 -45.13
N PHE A 523 -16.74 -36.45 -43.89
CA PHE A 523 -15.84 -36.66 -42.75
C PHE A 523 -16.45 -37.66 -41.77
N LYS A 524 -15.61 -38.52 -41.19
CA LYS A 524 -16.06 -39.55 -40.24
C LYS A 524 -16.84 -38.93 -39.08
N GLY A 525 -18.11 -39.27 -38.90
CA GLY A 525 -18.95 -38.72 -37.82
C GLY A 525 -19.56 -37.35 -38.12
N ILE A 526 -19.59 -36.93 -39.39
CA ILE A 526 -20.40 -35.83 -39.92
C ILE A 526 -21.18 -36.39 -41.11
N ASP A 527 -22.49 -36.53 -40.97
CA ASP A 527 -23.32 -37.22 -41.97
C ASP A 527 -23.63 -36.37 -43.21
N ARG A 528 -23.49 -35.04 -43.10
CA ARG A 528 -23.67 -34.11 -44.23
C ARG A 528 -22.41 -34.00 -45.08
N LEU A 529 -22.59 -33.75 -46.38
CA LEU A 529 -21.51 -33.28 -47.24
C LEU A 529 -21.09 -31.87 -46.80
N VAL A 530 -19.79 -31.64 -46.79
CA VAL A 530 -19.21 -30.33 -46.48
C VAL A 530 -18.40 -29.91 -47.71
N LYS A 531 -18.75 -28.75 -48.26
CA LYS A 531 -18.00 -28.15 -49.34
C LYS A 531 -16.71 -27.54 -48.80
N ILE A 532 -15.60 -27.85 -49.46
CA ILE A 532 -14.25 -27.44 -49.06
C ILE A 532 -13.66 -26.56 -50.16
N TYR A 533 -12.91 -25.55 -49.74
CA TYR A 533 -12.16 -24.65 -50.62
C TYR A 533 -10.68 -24.72 -50.27
N GLN A 534 -9.80 -24.61 -51.25
CA GLN A 534 -8.34 -24.65 -51.07
C GLN A 534 -7.70 -23.38 -51.61
N THR A 535 -6.54 -23.01 -51.07
CA THR A 535 -5.77 -21.86 -51.53
C THR A 535 -5.31 -21.98 -52.99
N ASN A 536 -5.40 -20.90 -53.74
CA ASN A 536 -4.80 -20.72 -55.07
C ASN A 536 -3.35 -20.25 -54.91
N MET A 537 -2.44 -21.08 -54.40
CA MET A 537 -1.03 -20.71 -54.40
C MET A 537 -0.44 -20.95 -55.80
N SER A 538 -0.25 -19.86 -56.54
CA SER A 538 0.50 -19.81 -57.81
C SER A 538 2.00 -19.73 -57.61
#